data_AF-A0A959BJE6-F1
#
_entry.id   AF-A0A959BJE6-F1
#
_cell.length_a   1.000
_cell.length_b   1.000
_cell.length_c   1.000
_cell.angle_alpha   90.00
_cell.angle_beta   90.00
_cell.angle_gamma   90.00
#
_symmetry.space_group_name_H-M   'P 1'
#
loop_
_entity.id
_entity.type
_entity.pdbx_description
1 polymer ?
#
loop_
_entity_poly.entity_id
_entity_poly.type
_entity_poly.pdbx_seq_one_letter_code
_entity_poly.pdbx_strand_id
1 'polypeptide(L)'
;MQRICITLVFLFALAIGMQAQPTTFGSTLVDGNYASYNLTDKGAFRQVRLQAANSAGTLTRNWNFALGTAGNQDFSNSWRPYSGSCNGNSNLSISNYNQVIAPDLSFPSGTASAPLNNNGGCDGFFPAVAGGRYYTVNITESGGNNHMAILETAYAPATIDDVSGPACATNCGYTVTVTLSGPPASGEYVYVRYSTDGFATSGLAEVSNFTGAAGTAAIPDQGGSTVVYYAYTSPNTL
;
A
#
# COMPACT_ATOMS: atom_id res chain seq x y z
N MET A 1 -20.04 -22.96 -58.31
CA MET A 1 -18.89 -22.15 -57.85
C MET A 1 -19.41 -21.07 -56.92
N GLN A 2 -19.37 -21.31 -55.61
CA GLN A 2 -19.86 -20.38 -54.59
C GLN A 2 -18.64 -19.78 -53.89
N ARG A 3 -18.49 -18.45 -53.98
CA ARG A 3 -17.37 -17.72 -53.39
C ARG A 3 -17.65 -17.51 -51.90
N ILE A 4 -16.76 -18.01 -51.05
CA ILE A 4 -16.79 -17.78 -49.60
C ILE A 4 -16.23 -16.37 -49.36
N CYS A 5 -17.06 -15.50 -48.79
CA CYS A 5 -16.68 -14.18 -48.31
C CYS A 5 -16.21 -14.32 -46.86
N ILE A 6 -14.93 -14.08 -46.58
CA ILE A 6 -14.39 -14.02 -45.21
C ILE A 6 -14.52 -12.58 -44.74
N THR A 7 -15.48 -12.31 -43.87
CA THR A 7 -15.60 -11.01 -43.18
C THR A 7 -14.63 -11.01 -42.01
N LEU A 8 -13.58 -10.20 -42.12
CA LEU A 8 -12.62 -9.93 -41.05
C LEU A 8 -13.28 -9.00 -40.02
N VAL A 9 -13.67 -9.53 -38.85
CA VAL A 9 -14.15 -8.71 -37.74
C VAL A 9 -12.93 -8.09 -37.06
N PHE A 10 -12.71 -6.80 -37.27
CA PHE A 10 -11.78 -6.01 -36.46
C PHE A 10 -12.35 -5.89 -35.05
N LEU A 11 -11.81 -6.69 -34.13
CA LEU A 11 -12.00 -6.47 -32.70
C LEU A 11 -11.20 -5.22 -32.34
N PHE A 12 -11.86 -4.07 -32.28
CA PHE A 12 -11.32 -2.88 -31.62
C PHE A 12 -11.20 -3.21 -30.13
N ALA A 13 -10.05 -3.75 -29.73
CA ALA A 13 -9.62 -3.71 -28.35
C ALA A 13 -9.50 -2.23 -27.97
N LEU A 14 -10.49 -1.72 -27.24
CA LEU A 14 -10.39 -0.46 -26.56
C LEU A 14 -9.26 -0.62 -25.52
N ALA A 15 -8.05 -0.21 -25.89
CA ALA A 15 -6.93 -0.12 -24.98
C ALA A 15 -7.28 0.95 -23.94
N ILE A 16 -7.94 0.55 -22.86
CA ILE A 16 -7.83 1.23 -21.57
C ILE A 16 -6.33 1.21 -21.27
N GLY A 17 -5.67 2.35 -21.51
CA GLY A 17 -4.23 2.46 -21.34
C GLY A 17 -3.88 1.96 -19.94
N MET A 18 -3.04 0.93 -19.87
CA MET A 18 -2.37 0.55 -18.63
C MET A 18 -1.50 1.74 -18.23
N GLN A 19 -2.07 2.67 -17.47
CA GLN A 19 -1.34 3.81 -16.94
C GLN A 19 -0.27 3.25 -15.99
N ALA A 20 0.98 3.70 -16.15
CA ALA A 20 2.10 3.11 -15.42
C ALA A 20 1.98 3.39 -13.92
N GLN A 21 1.93 2.35 -13.09
CA GLN A 21 1.80 2.43 -11.63
C GLN A 21 3.18 2.35 -10.93
N PRO A 22 3.34 2.87 -9.69
CA PRO A 22 4.62 2.83 -9.00
C PRO A 22 5.11 1.39 -8.85
N THR A 23 6.35 1.08 -9.23
CA THR A 23 6.92 -0.27 -9.07
C THR A 23 8.12 -0.30 -8.15
N THR A 24 8.73 0.86 -7.87
CA THR A 24 9.91 0.97 -7.03
C THR A 24 9.74 2.03 -5.95
N PHE A 25 10.47 1.82 -4.86
CA PHE A 25 10.63 2.76 -3.76
C PHE A 25 12.11 3.06 -3.59
N GLY A 26 12.52 4.32 -3.76
CA GLY A 26 13.87 4.79 -3.49
C GLY A 26 13.93 5.54 -2.17
N SER A 27 14.93 5.28 -1.34
CA SER A 27 15.02 5.90 -0.02
C SER A 27 16.40 5.80 0.62
N THR A 28 16.70 6.76 1.49
CA THR A 28 17.84 6.72 2.43
C THR A 28 17.47 6.20 3.82
N LEU A 29 16.23 5.72 4.01
CA LEU A 29 15.65 5.40 5.33
C LEU A 29 16.53 4.49 6.20
N VAL A 30 17.08 3.41 5.63
CA VAL A 30 17.72 2.33 6.39
C VAL A 30 18.92 2.85 7.19
N ASP A 31 19.88 3.48 6.51
CA ASP A 31 21.15 3.89 7.14
C ASP A 31 21.63 5.28 6.69
N GLY A 32 20.98 5.88 5.70
CA GLY A 32 21.37 7.16 5.11
C GLY A 32 21.95 7.06 3.73
N ASN A 33 22.30 5.85 3.30
CA ASN A 33 22.71 5.59 1.94
C ASN A 33 21.46 5.38 1.10
N TYR A 34 21.46 5.96 -0.10
CA TYR A 34 20.34 5.77 -1.01
C TYR A 34 20.31 4.33 -1.51
N ALA A 35 19.16 3.69 -1.35
CA ALA A 35 18.89 2.37 -1.89
C ALA A 35 17.46 2.33 -2.44
N SER A 36 17.25 1.39 -3.36
CA SER A 36 16.01 1.22 -4.09
C SER A 36 15.47 -0.19 -3.92
N TYR A 37 14.15 -0.30 -3.87
CA TYR A 37 13.46 -1.53 -3.50
C TYR A 37 12.31 -1.77 -4.47
N ASN A 38 12.07 -3.04 -4.82
CA ASN A 38 10.88 -3.42 -5.56
C ASN A 38 9.67 -3.33 -4.61
N LEU A 39 8.59 -2.73 -5.10
CA LEU A 39 7.30 -2.79 -4.42
C LEU A 39 6.62 -4.12 -4.69
N THR A 40 6.15 -4.77 -3.64
CA THR A 40 5.34 -5.98 -3.73
C THR A 40 3.88 -5.59 -3.95
N ASP A 41 3.28 -6.12 -5.01
CA ASP A 41 1.86 -5.99 -5.34
C ASP A 41 1.00 -6.70 -4.27
N LYS A 42 -0.02 -6.00 -3.75
CA LYS A 42 -1.00 -6.53 -2.78
C LYS A 42 -2.44 -6.41 -3.33
N GLY A 43 -2.59 -6.31 -4.64
CA GLY A 43 -3.84 -6.19 -5.38
C GLY A 43 -4.28 -4.74 -5.57
N ALA A 44 -4.62 -4.04 -4.48
CA ALA A 44 -5.10 -2.66 -4.54
C ALA A 44 -4.03 -1.60 -4.21
N PHE A 45 -2.93 -2.04 -3.62
CA PHE A 45 -1.81 -1.21 -3.20
C PHE A 45 -0.52 -2.00 -3.28
N ARG A 46 0.58 -1.27 -3.40
CA ARG A 46 1.94 -1.79 -3.41
C ARG A 46 2.63 -1.47 -2.10
N GLN A 47 3.51 -2.38 -1.68
CA GLN A 47 4.15 -2.30 -0.38
C GLN A 47 5.64 -2.64 -0.41
N VAL A 48 6.41 -1.95 0.42
CA VAL A 48 7.73 -2.39 0.86
C VAL A 48 7.85 -2.21 2.38
N ARG A 49 8.57 -3.12 3.03
CA ARG A 49 8.92 -3.02 4.45
C ARG A 49 10.42 -2.90 4.60
N LEU A 50 10.85 -1.93 5.41
CA LEU A 50 12.24 -1.64 5.70
C LEU A 50 12.43 -1.51 7.22
N GLN A 51 13.64 -1.79 7.70
CA GLN A 51 14.01 -1.49 9.08
C GLN A 51 15.08 -0.40 9.09
N ALA A 52 14.90 0.64 9.90
CA ALA A 52 15.95 1.64 10.10
C ALA A 52 17.06 1.04 10.96
N ALA A 53 18.30 1.05 10.46
CA ALA A 53 19.48 0.69 11.24
C ALA A 53 19.86 1.80 12.22
N ASN A 54 19.68 3.07 11.83
CA ASN A 54 20.10 4.24 12.61
C ASN A 54 18.99 5.29 12.73
N SER A 55 18.93 5.98 13.85
CA SER A 55 18.06 7.14 14.03
C SER A 55 18.50 8.33 13.18
N ALA A 56 17.55 9.19 12.79
CA ALA A 56 17.81 10.43 12.08
C ALA A 56 16.77 11.50 12.43
N GLY A 57 17.15 12.78 12.35
CA GLY A 57 16.22 13.88 12.52
C GLY A 57 15.23 14.02 11.35
N THR A 58 14.20 14.85 11.54
CA THR A 58 13.29 15.25 10.46
C THR A 58 14.06 15.87 9.28
N LEU A 59 13.53 15.76 8.05
CA LEU A 59 14.17 16.26 6.82
C LEU A 59 15.55 15.66 6.51
N THR A 60 15.93 14.56 7.17
CA THR A 60 17.22 13.89 6.93
C THR A 60 17.10 12.67 6.03
N ARG A 61 16.04 11.87 6.21
CA ARG A 61 15.77 10.69 5.36
C ARG A 61 14.76 11.08 4.29
N ASN A 62 15.03 10.68 3.05
CA ASN A 62 14.19 10.95 1.88
C ASN A 62 13.52 9.69 1.35
N TRP A 63 12.49 9.89 0.53
CA TRP A 63 11.78 8.85 -0.19
C TRP A 63 11.29 9.35 -1.56
N ASN A 64 11.17 8.41 -2.49
CA ASN A 64 10.48 8.60 -3.77
C ASN A 64 9.89 7.28 -4.26
N PHE A 65 8.89 7.40 -5.13
CA PHE A 65 8.39 6.28 -5.91
C PHE A 65 8.62 6.51 -7.39
N ALA A 66 8.91 5.45 -8.12
CA ALA A 66 9.21 5.51 -9.54
C ALA A 66 8.80 4.20 -10.24
N LEU A 67 8.99 4.16 -11.55
CA LEU A 67 8.87 2.95 -12.36
C LEU A 67 10.17 2.11 -12.29
N GLY A 68 10.19 1.02 -13.04
CA GLY A 68 11.37 0.17 -13.24
C GLY A 68 11.51 -0.92 -12.18
N THR A 69 12.76 -1.21 -11.82
CA THR A 69 13.12 -2.20 -10.80
C THR A 69 14.09 -1.59 -9.79
N ALA A 70 14.29 -2.25 -8.65
CA ALA A 70 15.28 -1.86 -7.65
C ALA A 70 16.66 -1.56 -8.27
N GLY A 71 17.11 -2.37 -9.24
CA GLY A 71 18.42 -2.16 -9.88
C GLY A 71 18.46 -1.06 -10.93
N ASN A 72 17.30 -0.59 -11.41
CA ASN A 72 17.17 0.41 -12.48
C ASN A 72 15.84 1.15 -12.34
N GLN A 73 15.81 2.18 -11.49
CA GLN A 73 14.62 3.02 -11.33
C GLN A 73 14.46 3.94 -12.53
N ASP A 74 13.22 4.06 -13.01
CA ASP A 74 12.85 4.95 -14.10
C ASP A 74 11.94 6.07 -13.58
N PHE A 75 12.44 7.31 -13.64
CA PHE A 75 11.73 8.50 -13.19
C PHE A 75 10.89 9.18 -14.28
N SER A 76 10.74 8.55 -15.46
CA SER A 76 9.85 9.01 -16.53
C SER A 76 8.44 9.30 -16.01
N ASN A 77 7.93 8.40 -15.16
CA ASN A 77 6.87 8.68 -14.19
C ASN A 77 7.41 8.47 -12.77
N SER A 78 7.17 9.44 -11.90
CA SER A 78 7.52 9.35 -10.49
C SER A 78 6.43 9.94 -9.61
N TRP A 79 6.33 9.46 -8.38
CA TRP A 79 5.37 9.97 -7.40
C TRP A 79 6.10 10.60 -6.24
N ARG A 80 6.08 11.94 -6.26
CA ARG A 80 6.94 12.80 -5.45
C ARG A 80 6.25 14.14 -5.18
N PRO A 81 6.52 14.80 -4.05
CA PRO A 81 5.99 16.13 -3.78
C PRO A 81 6.28 17.16 -4.88
N TYR A 82 5.30 18.04 -5.13
CA TYR A 82 5.43 19.23 -5.99
C TYR A 82 6.15 20.40 -5.28
N SER A 83 7.01 20.11 -4.31
CA SER A 83 7.81 21.08 -3.57
C SER A 83 9.10 20.43 -3.07
N GLY A 84 10.10 21.25 -2.76
CA GLY A 84 11.43 20.84 -2.32
C GLY A 84 12.56 21.60 -2.98
N SER A 85 13.76 21.41 -2.44
CA SER A 85 14.97 22.15 -2.83
C SER A 85 15.35 21.99 -4.30
N CYS A 86 15.01 20.86 -4.93
CA CYS A 86 15.24 20.62 -6.35
C CYS A 86 14.44 21.57 -7.27
N ASN A 87 13.41 22.22 -6.73
CA ASN A 87 12.58 23.22 -7.40
C ASN A 87 12.70 24.62 -6.75
N GLY A 88 13.75 24.86 -5.95
CA GLY A 88 13.96 26.14 -5.26
C GLY A 88 13.01 26.41 -4.08
N ASN A 89 12.26 25.40 -3.62
CA ASN A 89 11.33 25.48 -2.50
C ASN A 89 11.89 24.77 -1.25
N SER A 90 11.28 24.97 -0.09
CA SER A 90 11.65 24.24 1.13
C SER A 90 11.35 22.74 1.01
N ASN A 91 12.25 21.89 1.53
CA ASN A 91 11.99 20.46 1.66
C ASN A 91 10.79 20.20 2.57
N LEU A 92 10.00 19.17 2.26
CA LEU A 92 8.82 18.79 3.02
C LEU A 92 8.96 17.40 3.62
N SER A 93 8.61 17.29 4.89
CA SER A 93 8.42 16.02 5.58
C SER A 93 6.94 15.63 5.54
N ILE A 94 6.65 14.32 5.52
CA ILE A 94 5.31 13.86 5.93
C ILE A 94 5.09 14.31 7.38
N SER A 95 3.85 14.64 7.75
CA SER A 95 3.56 15.26 9.06
C SER A 95 3.73 14.28 10.22
N ASN A 96 3.22 13.05 10.06
CA ASN A 96 3.30 11.95 11.02
C ASN A 96 3.29 10.59 10.29
N TYR A 97 3.70 9.54 10.99
CA TYR A 97 3.48 8.14 10.59
C TYR A 97 2.04 7.68 10.88
N ASN A 98 1.70 6.47 10.44
CA ASN A 98 0.45 5.75 10.79
C ASN A 98 -0.85 6.45 10.34
N GLN A 99 -0.80 7.20 9.25
CA GLN A 99 -1.96 7.87 8.64
C GLN A 99 -1.94 7.73 7.11
N VAL A 100 -3.12 7.85 6.50
CA VAL A 100 -3.26 7.96 5.05
C VAL A 100 -2.94 9.40 4.63
N ILE A 101 -2.13 9.53 3.58
CA ILE A 101 -1.71 10.79 2.98
C ILE A 101 -2.31 10.85 1.57
N ALA A 102 -3.22 11.79 1.37
CA ALA A 102 -3.79 12.09 0.06
C ALA A 102 -2.79 12.87 -0.81
N PRO A 103 -2.85 12.74 -2.15
CA PRO A 103 -2.00 13.52 -3.05
C PRO A 103 -2.35 15.01 -2.99
N ASP A 104 -1.34 15.84 -2.79
CA ASP A 104 -1.42 17.30 -2.84
C ASP A 104 -0.94 17.78 -4.22
N LEU A 105 -1.83 18.43 -4.97
CA LEU A 105 -1.58 18.88 -6.34
C LEU A 105 -1.19 20.37 -6.42
N SER A 106 -1.03 21.04 -5.28
CA SER A 106 -0.61 22.44 -5.26
C SER A 106 0.90 22.59 -5.57
N PHE A 107 1.28 23.76 -6.10
CA PHE A 107 2.68 24.13 -6.36
C PHE A 107 2.99 25.51 -5.78
N PRO A 108 3.85 25.63 -4.75
CA PRO A 108 4.48 24.54 -4.01
C PRO A 108 3.45 23.73 -3.21
N SER A 109 3.63 22.41 -3.11
CA SER A 109 2.80 21.57 -2.24
C SER A 109 2.93 21.96 -0.76
N GLY A 110 1.87 21.82 0.01
CA GLY A 110 1.87 21.95 1.47
C GLY A 110 2.17 20.63 2.20
N THR A 111 2.00 19.50 1.51
CA THR A 111 2.18 18.16 2.08
C THR A 111 3.20 17.35 1.29
N ALA A 112 4.11 16.64 1.98
CA ALA A 112 4.93 15.63 1.34
C ALA A 112 4.04 14.42 0.97
N SER A 113 3.58 14.37 -0.27
CA SER A 113 2.63 13.37 -0.77
C SER A 113 3.09 12.79 -2.13
N ALA A 114 2.33 11.86 -2.70
CA ALA A 114 2.70 11.10 -3.89
C ALA A 114 1.84 11.41 -5.14
N PRO A 115 1.76 12.68 -5.60
CA PRO A 115 1.15 12.98 -6.89
C PRO A 115 2.04 12.49 -8.05
N LEU A 116 1.45 12.17 -9.19
CA LEU A 116 2.18 11.75 -10.39
C LEU A 116 2.96 12.94 -10.96
N ASN A 117 4.23 12.72 -11.33
CA ASN A 117 5.07 13.66 -12.05
C ASN A 117 5.68 12.99 -13.29
N ASN A 118 5.61 13.67 -14.44
CA ASN A 118 6.23 13.22 -15.68
C ASN A 118 7.59 13.93 -15.85
N ASN A 119 8.67 13.38 -15.27
CA ASN A 119 10.01 14.01 -15.12
C ASN A 119 10.14 15.16 -14.09
N GLY A 120 9.28 15.23 -13.07
CA GLY A 120 9.28 16.31 -12.07
C GLY A 120 9.24 15.85 -10.61
N GLY A 121 9.09 16.81 -9.70
CA GLY A 121 8.96 16.59 -8.26
C GLY A 121 10.30 16.47 -7.53
N CYS A 122 10.30 16.78 -6.23
CA CYS A 122 11.44 16.55 -5.35
C CYS A 122 11.15 15.41 -4.41
N ASP A 123 12.18 14.72 -3.92
CA ASP A 123 11.98 13.68 -2.93
C ASP A 123 11.24 14.22 -1.69
N GLY A 124 10.31 13.42 -1.18
CA GLY A 124 9.69 13.69 0.11
C GLY A 124 10.61 13.27 1.24
N PHE A 125 10.38 13.80 2.44
CA PHE A 125 11.14 13.43 3.62
C PHE A 125 10.28 12.74 4.65
N PHE A 126 10.91 11.92 5.48
CA PHE A 126 10.29 11.34 6.66
C PHE A 126 10.29 12.33 7.85
N PRO A 127 9.40 12.14 8.83
CA PRO A 127 9.57 12.69 10.17
C PRO A 127 10.87 12.14 10.77
N ALA A 128 11.15 12.47 12.03
CA ALA A 128 12.24 11.82 12.75
C ALA A 128 12.14 10.28 12.61
N VAL A 129 13.25 9.65 12.25
CA VAL A 129 13.37 8.19 12.09
C VAL A 129 14.05 7.65 13.33
N ALA A 130 13.50 6.60 13.91
CA ALA A 130 14.09 5.93 15.06
C ALA A 130 14.75 4.63 14.63
N GLY A 131 16.03 4.46 14.98
CA GLY A 131 16.78 3.23 14.73
C GLY A 131 16.12 2.02 15.41
N GLY A 132 16.20 0.88 14.75
CA GLY A 132 15.58 -0.38 15.16
C GLY A 132 14.10 -0.52 14.79
N ARG A 133 13.40 0.56 14.41
CA ARG A 133 11.99 0.51 14.02
C ARG A 133 11.78 0.01 12.59
N TYR A 134 10.60 -0.56 12.37
CA TYR A 134 10.16 -1.06 11.07
C TYR A 134 9.18 -0.07 10.45
N TYR A 135 9.38 0.17 9.16
CA TYR A 135 8.60 1.09 8.35
C TYR A 135 7.97 0.32 7.20
N THR A 136 6.65 0.26 7.18
CA THR A 136 5.88 -0.33 6.08
C THR A 136 5.32 0.78 5.22
N VAL A 137 5.85 0.91 4.01
CA VAL A 137 5.45 1.93 3.03
C VAL A 137 4.39 1.32 2.12
N ASN A 138 3.24 1.97 2.04
CA ASN A 138 2.12 1.60 1.18
C ASN A 138 1.84 2.72 0.18
N ILE A 139 1.53 2.36 -1.06
CA ILE A 139 1.09 3.30 -2.10
C ILE A 139 -0.01 2.64 -2.94
N THR A 140 -1.06 3.37 -3.30
CA THR A 140 -2.09 2.85 -4.21
C THR A 140 -1.52 2.56 -5.59
N GLU A 141 -2.12 1.63 -6.34
CA GLU A 141 -1.64 1.21 -7.66
C GLU A 141 -2.33 1.94 -8.82
N SER A 142 -2.50 3.26 -8.71
CA SER A 142 -3.00 4.04 -9.85
C SER A 142 -1.83 4.54 -10.70
N GLY A 143 -2.04 4.62 -12.01
CA GLY A 143 -1.10 5.34 -12.88
C GLY A 143 -1.31 6.86 -12.87
N GLY A 144 -2.18 7.37 -12.00
CA GLY A 144 -2.39 8.79 -11.73
C GLY A 144 -1.83 9.18 -10.36
N ASN A 145 -2.47 10.14 -9.69
CA ASN A 145 -2.08 10.56 -8.34
C ASN A 145 -2.40 9.49 -7.31
N ASN A 146 -1.46 9.19 -6.41
CA ASN A 146 -1.59 8.09 -5.47
C ASN A 146 -1.77 8.56 -4.03
N HIS A 147 -2.58 7.81 -3.28
CA HIS A 147 -2.56 7.86 -1.83
C HIS A 147 -1.40 7.01 -1.33
N MET A 148 -0.83 7.41 -0.19
CA MET A 148 0.23 6.65 0.45
C MET A 148 0.03 6.58 1.96
N ALA A 149 0.71 5.65 2.61
CA ALA A 149 0.81 5.60 4.06
C ALA A 149 2.17 5.01 4.44
N ILE A 150 2.77 5.52 5.51
CA ILE A 150 4.00 4.96 6.08
C ILE A 150 3.70 4.60 7.52
N LEU A 151 3.73 3.30 7.81
CA LEU A 151 3.43 2.76 9.13
C LEU A 151 4.73 2.51 9.86
N GLU A 152 4.85 3.02 11.09
CA GLU A 152 6.00 2.80 11.96
C GLU A 152 5.63 1.85 13.10
N THR A 153 6.46 0.83 13.31
CA THR A 153 6.28 -0.20 14.33
C THR A 153 7.59 -0.50 15.06
N ALA A 154 7.49 -0.89 16.34
CA ALA A 154 8.62 -1.31 17.16
C ALA A 154 8.95 -2.81 17.01
N TYR A 155 8.20 -3.52 16.18
CA TYR A 155 8.27 -4.95 15.94
C TYR A 155 8.24 -5.20 14.43
N ALA A 156 8.72 -6.36 13.98
CA ALA A 156 8.48 -6.82 12.61
C ALA A 156 7.05 -7.38 12.55
N PRO A 157 6.10 -6.76 11.80
CA PRO A 157 4.74 -7.29 11.76
C PRO A 157 4.72 -8.69 11.13
N ALA A 158 3.91 -9.60 11.67
CA ALA A 158 3.77 -10.93 11.09
C ALA A 158 3.20 -10.85 9.66
N THR A 159 3.60 -11.79 8.79
CA THR A 159 2.95 -11.90 7.47
C THR A 159 1.66 -12.69 7.61
N ILE A 160 0.68 -12.39 6.75
CA ILE A 160 -0.54 -13.18 6.65
C ILE A 160 -0.26 -14.30 5.65
N ASP A 161 -0.28 -15.54 6.14
CA ASP A 161 0.05 -16.74 5.37
C ASP A 161 -1.22 -17.37 4.77
N ASP A 162 -2.34 -17.33 5.51
CA ASP A 162 -3.64 -17.83 5.05
C ASP A 162 -4.80 -17.02 5.63
N VAL A 163 -5.87 -16.90 4.85
CA VAL A 163 -7.17 -16.37 5.29
C VAL A 163 -8.23 -17.33 4.77
N SER A 164 -8.81 -18.10 5.68
CA SER A 164 -9.76 -19.14 5.32
C SER A 164 -11.05 -19.05 6.15
N GLY A 165 -12.15 -19.45 5.55
CA GLY A 165 -13.46 -19.47 6.18
C GLY A 165 -14.36 -20.46 5.44
N PRO A 166 -15.43 -20.94 6.07
CA PRO A 166 -16.35 -21.86 5.42
C PRO A 166 -17.01 -21.20 4.20
N ALA A 167 -17.24 -21.97 3.14
CA ALA A 167 -18.09 -21.54 2.04
C ALA A 167 -19.55 -21.47 2.53
N CYS A 168 -20.14 -20.27 2.63
CA CYS A 168 -21.54 -20.09 3.01
C CYS A 168 -22.40 -19.88 1.77
N ALA A 169 -23.49 -20.64 1.65
CA ALA A 169 -24.41 -20.53 0.52
C ALA A 169 -25.50 -19.45 0.73
N THR A 170 -25.96 -19.20 1.98
CA THR A 170 -26.92 -18.12 2.33
C THR A 170 -27.15 -18.02 3.87
N ASN A 171 -27.37 -16.80 4.41
CA ASN A 171 -27.86 -16.49 5.77
C ASN A 171 -27.08 -17.11 6.95
N CYS A 172 -25.75 -17.05 6.91
CA CYS A 172 -24.93 -17.43 8.07
C CYS A 172 -23.88 -16.36 8.35
N GLY A 173 -23.81 -15.89 9.59
CA GLY A 173 -22.58 -15.26 10.08
C GLY A 173 -21.48 -16.31 10.06
N TYR A 174 -20.26 -15.93 9.70
CA TYR A 174 -19.17 -16.88 9.53
C TYR A 174 -17.91 -16.44 10.26
N THR A 175 -17.22 -17.45 10.79
CA THR A 175 -15.93 -17.29 11.45
C THR A 175 -14.83 -17.44 10.41
N VAL A 176 -14.05 -16.40 10.22
CA VAL A 176 -12.84 -16.40 9.42
C VAL A 176 -11.66 -16.74 10.33
N THR A 177 -10.85 -17.71 9.91
CA THR A 177 -9.56 -18.00 10.50
C THR A 177 -8.48 -17.27 9.72
N VAL A 178 -7.63 -16.53 10.44
CA VAL A 178 -6.45 -15.88 9.88
C VAL A 178 -5.23 -16.55 10.47
N THR A 179 -4.35 -17.05 9.60
CA THR A 179 -3.07 -17.64 10.00
C THR A 179 -1.96 -16.71 9.59
N LEU A 180 -1.14 -16.34 10.57
CA LEU A 180 0.05 -15.51 10.38
C LEU A 180 1.32 -16.37 10.34
N SER A 181 2.45 -15.78 9.99
CA SER A 181 3.78 -16.41 10.08
C SER A 181 4.27 -16.66 11.51
N GLY A 182 3.59 -16.10 12.50
CA GLY A 182 3.90 -16.17 13.92
C GLY A 182 2.81 -15.48 14.75
N PRO A 183 2.82 -15.59 16.09
CA PRO A 183 1.88 -14.84 16.92
C PRO A 183 2.02 -13.32 16.66
N PRO A 184 0.92 -12.55 16.63
CA PRO A 184 0.99 -11.11 16.46
C PRO A 184 1.79 -10.47 17.60
N ALA A 185 2.61 -9.49 17.28
CA ALA A 185 3.37 -8.76 18.29
C ALA A 185 2.45 -7.93 19.21
N SER A 186 2.95 -7.54 20.38
CA SER A 186 2.24 -6.59 21.23
C SER A 186 2.04 -5.26 20.48
N GLY A 187 0.79 -4.84 20.33
CA GLY A 187 0.42 -3.67 19.53
C GLY A 187 0.31 -3.93 18.03
N GLU A 188 0.35 -5.20 17.59
CA GLU A 188 -0.05 -5.63 16.26
C GLU A 188 -1.49 -6.13 16.30
N TYR A 189 -2.38 -5.40 15.64
CA TYR A 189 -3.77 -5.75 15.51
C TYR A 189 -4.01 -6.36 14.14
N VAL A 190 -4.89 -7.35 14.07
CA VAL A 190 -5.22 -8.04 12.82
C VAL A 190 -6.71 -7.88 12.58
N TYR A 191 -7.06 -7.46 11.38
CA TYR A 191 -8.43 -7.16 10.99
C TYR A 191 -8.81 -7.92 9.74
N VAL A 192 -10.05 -8.39 9.70
CA VAL A 192 -10.71 -8.83 8.47
C VAL A 192 -11.58 -7.69 7.99
N ARG A 193 -11.28 -7.17 6.80
CA ARG A 193 -12.19 -6.27 6.07
C ARG A 193 -13.08 -7.10 5.19
N TYR A 194 -14.38 -6.83 5.25
CA TYR A 194 -15.37 -7.54 4.46
C TYR A 194 -16.36 -6.57 3.79
N SER A 195 -16.92 -7.00 2.67
CA SER A 195 -17.86 -6.21 1.86
C SER A 195 -18.75 -7.11 1.02
N THR A 196 -19.95 -6.61 0.70
CA THR A 196 -20.91 -7.20 -0.24
C THR A 196 -21.02 -6.41 -1.56
N ASP A 197 -20.27 -5.31 -1.70
CA ASP A 197 -20.39 -4.34 -2.79
C ASP A 197 -19.04 -3.96 -3.43
N GLY A 198 -18.07 -4.89 -3.40
CA GLY A 198 -16.75 -4.66 -3.97
C GLY A 198 -15.91 -3.65 -3.21
N PHE A 199 -16.13 -3.54 -1.89
CA PHE A 199 -15.49 -2.62 -0.95
C PHE A 199 -15.87 -1.14 -1.12
N ALA A 200 -16.97 -0.83 -1.81
CA ALA A 200 -17.54 0.53 -1.81
C ALA A 200 -18.00 0.92 -0.40
N THR A 201 -18.61 -0.03 0.32
CA THR A 201 -18.76 -0.02 1.76
C THR A 201 -18.03 -1.20 2.37
N SER A 202 -17.66 -1.10 3.65
CA SER A 202 -16.92 -2.18 4.32
C SER A 202 -17.22 -2.24 5.80
N GLY A 203 -17.28 -3.46 6.32
CA GLY A 203 -17.16 -3.73 7.74
C GLY A 203 -15.73 -4.15 8.10
N LEU A 204 -15.39 -3.96 9.37
CA LEU A 204 -14.14 -4.42 9.96
C LEU A 204 -14.46 -5.32 11.15
N ALA A 205 -13.82 -6.48 11.19
CA ALA A 205 -13.87 -7.40 12.32
C ALA A 205 -12.44 -7.61 12.83
N GLU A 206 -12.23 -7.39 14.12
CA GLU A 206 -10.95 -7.69 14.75
C GLU A 206 -10.78 -9.21 14.90
N VAL A 207 -9.60 -9.70 14.50
CA VAL A 207 -9.19 -11.08 14.74
C VAL A 207 -8.73 -11.19 16.18
N SER A 208 -9.30 -12.14 16.90
CA SER A 208 -9.06 -12.38 18.31
C SER A 208 -8.77 -13.86 18.57
N ASN A 209 -8.59 -14.24 19.84
CA ASN A 209 -8.40 -15.62 20.28
C ASN A 209 -7.20 -16.34 19.62
N PHE A 210 -6.10 -15.62 19.44
CA PHE A 210 -4.89 -16.20 18.87
C PHE A 210 -4.35 -17.36 19.73
N THR A 211 -4.18 -18.52 19.10
CA THR A 211 -3.43 -19.65 19.66
C THR A 211 -2.21 -19.88 18.76
N GLY A 212 -1.03 -19.43 19.22
CA GLY A 212 0.13 -19.33 18.34
C GLY A 212 -0.13 -18.30 17.24
N ALA A 213 -0.03 -18.71 15.98
CA ALA A 213 -0.16 -17.82 14.82
C ALA A 213 -1.58 -17.75 14.22
N ALA A 214 -2.52 -18.56 14.72
CA ALA A 214 -3.88 -18.63 14.19
C ALA A 214 -4.87 -17.95 15.13
N GLY A 215 -5.70 -17.04 14.58
CA GLY A 215 -6.78 -16.35 15.28
C GLY A 215 -8.07 -16.36 14.48
N THR A 216 -9.16 -15.89 15.08
CA THR A 216 -10.49 -15.88 14.45
C THR A 216 -11.21 -14.54 14.53
N ALA A 217 -11.95 -14.20 13.48
CA ALA A 217 -12.86 -13.05 13.43
C ALA A 217 -14.26 -13.50 13.01
N ALA A 218 -15.29 -12.93 13.64
CA ALA A 218 -16.68 -13.19 13.26
C ALA A 218 -17.17 -12.09 12.32
N ILE A 219 -17.65 -12.49 11.13
CA ILE A 219 -18.38 -11.60 10.23
C ILE A 219 -19.89 -11.81 10.46
N PRO A 220 -20.65 -10.74 10.80
CA PRO A 220 -22.08 -10.86 11.04
C PRO A 220 -22.83 -11.25 9.76
N ASP A 221 -24.04 -11.80 9.90
CA ASP A 221 -24.88 -12.16 8.75
C ASP A 221 -25.12 -10.94 7.85
N GLN A 222 -24.88 -11.14 6.54
CA GLN A 222 -25.01 -10.12 5.50
C GLN A 222 -26.29 -10.29 4.67
N GLY A 223 -27.29 -11.02 5.19
CA GLY A 223 -28.63 -11.12 4.60
C GLY A 223 -28.64 -11.85 3.25
N GLY A 224 -27.81 -12.89 3.10
CA GLY A 224 -27.74 -13.72 1.91
C GLY A 224 -26.92 -13.17 0.74
N SER A 225 -26.28 -12.02 0.90
CA SER A 225 -25.35 -11.48 -0.08
C SER A 225 -24.03 -12.25 -0.09
N THR A 226 -23.42 -12.39 -1.26
CA THR A 226 -22.04 -12.89 -1.36
C THR A 226 -21.10 -11.89 -0.70
N VAL A 227 -20.28 -12.37 0.22
CA VAL A 227 -19.31 -11.52 0.93
C VAL A 227 -17.90 -11.82 0.42
N VAL A 228 -17.16 -10.76 0.13
CA VAL A 228 -15.73 -10.82 -0.18
C VAL A 228 -14.98 -10.23 1.00
N TYR A 229 -13.87 -10.87 1.38
CA TYR A 229 -13.07 -10.43 2.52
C TYR A 229 -11.57 -10.62 2.29
N TYR A 230 -10.77 -9.86 3.04
CA TYR A 230 -9.33 -10.04 3.15
C TYR A 230 -8.87 -9.64 4.56
N ALA A 231 -7.73 -10.14 4.99
CA ALA A 231 -7.11 -9.75 6.26
C ALA A 231 -5.96 -8.76 6.05
N TYR A 232 -5.72 -7.91 7.05
CA TYR A 232 -4.56 -7.02 7.11
C TYR A 232 -4.10 -6.83 8.56
N THR A 233 -2.85 -6.43 8.75
CA THR A 233 -2.30 -6.06 10.06
C THR A 233 -2.17 -4.54 10.20
N SER A 234 -2.28 -4.03 11.42
CA SER A 234 -2.32 -2.61 11.74
C SER A 234 -1.68 -2.33 13.10
N PRO A 235 -0.94 -1.22 13.26
CA PRO A 235 -0.50 -0.74 14.56
C PRO A 235 -1.59 0.08 15.30
N ASN A 236 -2.73 0.33 14.65
CA ASN A 236 -3.85 1.10 15.19
C ASN A 236 -5.03 0.18 15.47
N THR A 237 -5.77 0.50 16.53
CA THR A 237 -7.10 -0.06 16.80
C THR A 237 -8.17 0.57 15.91
N LEU A 238 -9.37 -0.03 15.87
CA LEU A 238 -10.57 0.58 15.27
C LEU A 238 -10.98 1.88 15.97
#